data_AF-A0A3E2NBD9-F1
#
_entry.id   AF-A0A3E2NBD9-F1
#
_cell.length_a   1.000
_cell.length_b   1.000
_cell.length_c   1.000
_cell.angle_alpha   90.00
_cell.angle_beta   90.00
_cell.angle_gamma   90.00
#
_symmetry.space_group_name_H-M   'P 1'
#
loop_
_entity.id
_entity.type
_entity.pdbx_description
1 polymer ?
#
loop_
_entity_poly.entity_id
_entity_poly.type
_entity_poly.pdbx_seq_one_letter_code
_entity_poly.pdbx_strand_id
1 'polypeptide(L)'
;MKIRWKLACLLAVIVLDIAFAGALYYNYIEAKNTLFLPADAGGEAKEEVRKQFSGDKQIALTFDDGPHSIYTPMLLDGLRKRGVHATFFLLGKNVIGKEAIVKQMQEDGHLIGNHGYSHVQMNKEAVSNACEQIEENNRQIEAITGVRPQYLRPPYGSWNEELECTTNMTVVLWDVDTLHRDGKFRNE
;
A
#
# COMPACT_ATOMS: atom_id res chain seq x y z
N MET A 1 21.80 48.03 -33.52
CA MET A 1 20.76 47.05 -33.92
C MET A 1 21.07 45.60 -33.55
N LYS A 2 22.28 45.06 -33.76
CA LYS A 2 22.60 43.63 -33.57
C LYS A 2 22.50 43.09 -32.12
N ILE A 3 22.76 43.91 -31.11
CA ILE A 3 22.76 43.49 -29.69
C ILE A 3 21.34 43.27 -29.14
N ARG A 4 20.38 44.10 -29.57
CA ARG A 4 18.97 44.01 -29.14
C ARG A 4 18.31 42.70 -29.59
N TRP A 5 18.70 42.19 -30.76
CA TRP A 5 18.17 40.94 -31.31
C TRP A 5 18.74 39.71 -30.58
N LYS A 6 20.04 39.75 -30.22
CA LYS A 6 20.66 38.70 -29.39
C LYS A 6 20.03 38.60 -28.00
N LEU A 7 19.71 39.74 -27.38
CA LEU A 7 19.05 39.77 -26.06
C LEU A 7 17.61 39.24 -26.15
N ALA A 8 16.89 39.55 -27.22
CA ALA A 8 15.54 39.03 -27.46
C ALA A 8 15.54 37.51 -27.70
N CYS A 9 16.50 36.97 -28.46
CA CYS A 9 16.64 35.53 -28.62
C CYS A 9 16.98 34.83 -27.30
N LEU A 10 17.86 35.41 -26.47
CA LEU A 10 18.21 34.85 -25.16
C LEU A 10 17.00 34.80 -24.23
N LEU A 11 16.20 35.87 -24.18
CA LEU A 11 14.95 35.90 -23.39
C LEU A 11 13.94 34.86 -23.88
N ALA A 12 13.80 34.67 -25.19
CA ALA A 12 12.89 33.66 -25.75
C ALA A 12 13.29 32.23 -25.36
N VAL A 13 14.59 31.91 -25.36
CA VAL A 13 15.10 30.61 -24.91
C VAL A 13 14.82 30.39 -23.42
N ILE A 14 15.07 31.40 -22.57
CA ILE A 14 14.79 31.30 -21.13
C ILE A 14 13.30 31.06 -20.86
N VAL A 15 12.40 31.73 -21.59
CA VAL A 15 10.95 31.53 -21.45
C VAL A 15 10.54 30.11 -21.87
N LEU A 16 11.12 29.60 -22.96
CA LEU A 16 10.90 28.22 -23.41
C LEU A 16 11.41 27.19 -22.39
N ASP A 17 12.59 27.41 -21.82
CA ASP A 17 13.16 26.52 -20.81
C ASP A 17 12.30 26.50 -19.52
N ILE A 18 11.80 27.66 -19.10
CA ILE A 18 10.88 27.75 -17.93
C ILE A 18 9.56 27.04 -18.23
N ALA A 19 8.98 27.22 -19.41
CA ALA A 19 7.74 26.55 -19.80
C ALA A 19 7.93 25.02 -19.87
N PHE A 20 9.05 24.57 -20.41
CA PHE A 20 9.40 23.15 -20.50
C PHE A 20 9.63 22.53 -19.12
N ALA A 21 10.38 23.21 -18.23
CA ALA A 21 10.57 22.78 -16.85
C ALA A 21 9.23 22.74 -16.08
N GLY A 22 8.35 23.71 -16.32
CA GLY A 22 7.00 23.74 -15.76
C GLY A 22 6.14 22.56 -16.22
N ALA A 23 6.19 22.22 -17.51
CA ALA A 23 5.47 21.06 -18.06
C ALA A 23 6.04 19.73 -17.50
N LEU A 24 7.36 19.60 -17.38
CA LEU A 24 7.99 18.44 -16.75
C LEU A 24 7.60 18.31 -15.27
N TYR A 25 7.58 19.42 -14.54
CA TYR A 25 7.16 19.44 -13.14
C TYR A 25 5.67 19.09 -12.99
N TYR A 26 4.81 19.61 -13.87
CA TYR A 26 3.39 19.27 -13.88
C TYR A 26 3.16 17.77 -14.14
N ASN A 27 3.79 17.21 -15.18
CA ASN A 27 3.74 15.79 -15.49
C ASN A 27 4.28 14.92 -14.36
N TYR A 28 5.34 15.37 -13.66
CA TYR A 28 5.89 14.69 -12.50
C TYR A 28 4.90 14.64 -11.32
N ILE A 29 4.23 15.76 -11.02
CA ILE A 29 3.22 15.83 -9.97
C ILE A 29 1.99 14.99 -10.33
N GLU A 30 1.56 15.03 -11.59
CA GLU A 30 0.45 14.22 -12.09
C GLU A 30 0.76 12.72 -11.96
N ALA A 31 1.92 12.27 -12.45
CA ALA A 31 2.35 10.87 -12.34
C ALA A 31 2.45 10.40 -10.88
N LYS A 32 2.98 11.25 -9.98
CA LYS A 32 3.07 10.94 -8.55
C LYS A 32 1.69 10.80 -7.90
N ASN A 33 0.73 11.64 -8.29
CA ASN A 33 -0.62 11.62 -7.72
C ASN A 33 -1.48 10.47 -8.29
N THR A 34 -1.14 9.94 -9.46
CA THR A 34 -1.84 8.80 -10.07
C THR A 34 -1.28 7.44 -9.69
N LEU A 35 -0.17 7.39 -8.92
CA LEU A 35 0.50 6.14 -8.51
C LEU A 35 -0.40 5.18 -7.72
N PHE A 36 -1.48 5.71 -7.14
CA PHE A 36 -2.44 4.98 -6.30
C PHE A 36 -3.66 4.43 -7.05
N LEU A 37 -3.73 4.64 -8.36
CA LEU A 37 -4.90 4.28 -9.15
C LEU A 37 -4.50 3.18 -10.14
N PRO A 38 -5.27 2.09 -10.23
CA PRO A 38 -5.00 1.08 -11.24
C PRO A 38 -5.07 1.74 -12.63
N ALA A 39 -4.21 1.27 -13.54
CA ALA A 39 -3.95 1.95 -14.81
C ALA A 39 -5.22 2.12 -15.67
N ASP A 40 -6.22 1.27 -15.44
CA ASP A 40 -7.52 1.19 -16.09
C ASP A 40 -8.64 1.99 -15.38
N ALA A 41 -8.38 2.62 -14.23
CA ALA A 41 -9.39 3.41 -13.53
C ALA A 41 -9.89 4.56 -14.41
N GLY A 42 -11.21 4.55 -14.69
CA GLY A 42 -11.89 5.60 -15.45
C GLY A 42 -11.78 6.97 -14.78
N GLY A 43 -11.89 8.04 -15.59
CA GLY A 43 -11.70 9.42 -15.14
C GLY A 43 -12.56 9.83 -13.94
N GLU A 44 -13.77 9.28 -13.80
CA GLU A 44 -14.65 9.53 -12.66
C GLU A 44 -14.12 8.96 -11.34
N ALA A 45 -13.64 7.71 -11.34
CA ALA A 45 -13.07 7.09 -10.15
C ALA A 45 -11.80 7.82 -9.67
N LYS A 46 -10.99 8.30 -10.62
CA LYS A 46 -9.80 9.10 -10.32
C LYS A 46 -10.16 10.46 -9.71
N GLU A 47 -11.18 11.13 -10.24
CA GLU A 47 -11.66 12.43 -9.75
C GLU A 47 -12.35 12.31 -8.37
N GLU A 48 -13.03 11.20 -8.11
CA GLU A 48 -13.72 10.92 -6.84
C GLU A 48 -12.73 10.60 -5.71
N VAL A 49 -11.74 9.74 -5.95
CA VAL A 49 -10.60 9.54 -5.03
C VAL A 49 -9.89 10.87 -4.80
N ARG A 50 -9.62 11.64 -5.86
CA ARG A 50 -8.98 12.96 -5.73
C ARG A 50 -9.80 13.92 -4.87
N LYS A 51 -11.12 13.99 -5.03
CA LYS A 51 -12.01 14.84 -4.22
C LYS A 51 -12.10 14.36 -2.77
N GLN A 52 -12.16 13.05 -2.55
CA GLN A 52 -12.21 12.45 -1.22
C GLN A 52 -10.94 12.73 -0.41
N PHE A 53 -9.80 12.90 -1.10
CA PHE A 53 -8.50 13.14 -0.48
C PHE A 53 -7.92 14.54 -0.76
N SER A 54 -8.66 15.43 -1.44
CA SER A 54 -8.18 16.80 -1.71
C SER A 54 -8.38 17.68 -0.48
N GLY A 55 -7.31 17.93 0.27
CA GLY A 55 -7.28 18.96 1.31
C GLY A 55 -6.55 18.53 2.59
N ASP A 56 -6.59 17.24 2.92
CA ASP A 56 -6.02 16.71 4.15
C ASP A 56 -4.77 15.87 3.88
N LYS A 57 -3.71 16.10 4.66
CA LYS A 57 -2.51 15.25 4.64
C LYS A 57 -2.84 13.93 5.33
N GLN A 58 -3.10 12.89 4.55
CA GLN A 58 -3.42 11.56 5.06
C GLN A 58 -2.28 10.58 4.84
N ILE A 59 -2.16 9.61 5.76
CA ILE A 59 -1.22 8.49 5.69
C ILE A 59 -1.93 7.22 6.14
N ALA A 60 -1.62 6.09 5.51
CA ALA A 60 -2.06 4.77 5.95
C ALA A 60 -0.88 4.02 6.56
N LEU A 61 -0.91 3.78 7.87
CA LEU A 61 0.07 2.94 8.55
C LEU A 61 -0.31 1.47 8.35
N THR A 62 0.65 0.68 7.86
CA THR A 62 0.42 -0.73 7.56
C THR A 62 1.50 -1.60 8.20
N PHE A 63 1.12 -2.78 8.71
CA PHE A 63 2.02 -3.73 9.35
C PHE A 63 1.82 -5.12 8.74
N ASP A 64 2.93 -5.74 8.32
CA ASP A 64 2.92 -7.05 7.66
C ASP A 64 3.41 -8.15 8.63
N ASP A 65 3.36 -9.39 8.17
CA ASP A 65 3.92 -10.59 8.83
C ASP A 65 3.29 -11.03 10.16
N GLY A 66 2.39 -10.23 10.74
CA GLY A 66 1.73 -10.55 12.00
C GLY A 66 0.75 -11.73 11.94
N PRO A 67 0.17 -12.13 13.10
CA PRO A 67 0.46 -11.59 14.43
C PRO A 67 1.64 -12.30 15.14
N HIS A 68 2.42 -11.51 15.89
CA HIS A 68 3.45 -11.99 16.81
C HIS A 68 2.92 -11.92 18.26
N SER A 69 3.16 -12.95 19.07
CA SER A 69 2.56 -13.08 20.41
C SER A 69 2.96 -11.98 21.40
N ILE A 70 4.19 -11.47 21.31
CA ILE A 70 4.71 -10.42 22.20
C ILE A 70 4.52 -9.02 21.60
N TYR A 71 5.06 -8.77 20.42
CA TYR A 71 5.14 -7.41 19.86
C TYR A 71 3.81 -6.87 19.32
N THR A 72 2.96 -7.72 18.76
CA THR A 72 1.68 -7.26 18.21
C THR A 72 0.76 -6.69 19.29
N PRO A 73 0.57 -7.33 20.47
CA PRO A 73 -0.16 -6.72 21.57
C PRO A 73 0.42 -5.37 22.04
N MET A 74 1.76 -5.24 22.10
CA MET A 74 2.40 -3.98 22.47
C MET A 74 2.12 -2.87 21.45
N LEU A 75 2.12 -3.21 20.17
CA LEU A 75 1.78 -2.29 19.09
C LEU A 75 0.31 -1.84 19.18
N LEU A 76 -0.62 -2.78 19.38
CA LEU A 76 -2.05 -2.49 19.53
C LEU A 76 -2.32 -1.55 20.71
N ASP A 77 -1.69 -1.80 21.86
CA ASP A 77 -1.77 -0.89 23.02
C ASP A 77 -1.22 0.50 22.68
N GLY A 78 -0.09 0.57 21.97
CA GLY A 78 0.51 1.82 21.52
C GLY A 78 -0.39 2.63 20.58
N LEU A 79 -1.05 1.95 19.63
CA LEU A 79 -2.01 2.54 18.69
C LEU A 79 -3.27 3.04 19.41
N ARG A 80 -3.83 2.21 20.30
CA ARG A 80 -5.02 2.56 21.10
C ARG A 80 -4.78 3.80 21.95
N LYS A 81 -3.64 3.88 22.64
CA LYS A 81 -3.25 5.05 23.46
C LYS A 81 -3.15 6.35 22.67
N ARG A 82 -2.94 6.26 21.35
CA ARG A 82 -2.80 7.40 20.44
C ARG A 82 -4.07 7.67 19.62
N GLY A 83 -5.10 6.84 19.74
CA GLY A 83 -6.31 6.94 18.93
C GLY A 83 -6.05 6.77 17.43
N VAL A 84 -5.06 5.94 17.06
CA VAL A 84 -4.66 5.70 15.67
C VAL A 84 -5.15 4.34 15.22
N HIS A 85 -5.80 4.28 14.06
CA HIS A 85 -6.09 3.02 13.38
C HIS A 85 -5.00 2.72 12.35
N ALA A 86 -4.73 1.43 12.16
CA ALA A 86 -3.77 0.93 11.18
C ALA A 86 -4.38 -0.24 10.40
N THR A 87 -3.66 -0.67 9.37
CA THR A 87 -3.98 -1.86 8.58
C THR A 87 -2.97 -2.96 8.87
N PHE A 88 -3.42 -4.18 9.13
CA PHE A 88 -2.57 -5.35 9.38
C PHE A 88 -2.73 -6.37 8.28
N PHE A 89 -1.67 -6.66 7.53
CA PHE A 89 -1.65 -7.75 6.56
C PHE A 89 -1.09 -9.01 7.23
N LEU A 90 -1.97 -9.97 7.52
CA LEU A 90 -1.63 -11.14 8.36
C LEU A 90 -1.22 -12.35 7.54
N LEU A 91 -0.26 -13.10 8.06
CA LEU A 91 0.09 -14.43 7.55
C LEU A 91 -0.78 -15.50 8.20
N GLY A 92 -1.44 -16.33 7.40
CA GLY A 92 -2.31 -17.39 7.92
C GLY A 92 -1.60 -18.33 8.91
N LYS A 93 -0.35 -18.73 8.63
CA LYS A 93 0.44 -19.57 9.55
C LYS A 93 0.65 -18.93 10.94
N ASN A 94 0.60 -17.60 11.05
CA ASN A 94 0.84 -16.87 12.27
C ASN A 94 -0.45 -16.61 13.07
N VAL A 95 -1.61 -16.74 12.45
CA VAL A 95 -2.93 -16.58 13.08
C VAL A 95 -3.22 -17.72 14.05
N ILE A 96 -2.82 -18.95 13.71
CA ILE A 96 -3.05 -20.15 14.54
C ILE A 96 -2.46 -19.97 15.94
N GLY A 97 -3.30 -20.15 16.96
CA GLY A 97 -2.97 -19.99 18.38
C GLY A 97 -2.85 -18.54 18.84
N LYS A 98 -3.19 -17.57 17.97
CA LYS A 98 -3.17 -16.12 18.26
C LYS A 98 -4.49 -15.45 17.86
N GLU A 99 -5.56 -16.22 17.80
CA GLU A 99 -6.89 -15.78 17.37
C GLU A 99 -7.41 -14.63 18.25
N ALA A 100 -7.10 -14.66 19.55
CA ALA A 100 -7.44 -13.57 20.47
C ALA A 100 -6.81 -12.23 20.08
N ILE A 101 -5.58 -12.24 19.55
CA ILE A 101 -4.91 -11.03 19.08
C ILE A 101 -5.58 -10.50 17.81
N VAL A 102 -5.94 -11.38 16.88
CA VAL A 102 -6.66 -11.01 15.64
C VAL A 102 -8.05 -10.44 15.97
N LYS A 103 -8.76 -11.05 16.92
CA LYS A 103 -10.03 -10.53 17.42
C LYS A 103 -9.88 -9.14 18.04
N GLN A 104 -8.83 -8.93 18.84
CA GLN A 104 -8.54 -7.62 19.43
C GLN A 104 -8.26 -6.55 18.36
N MET A 105 -7.54 -6.89 17.28
CA MET A 105 -7.33 -5.96 16.16
C MET A 105 -8.65 -5.47 15.57
N GLN A 106 -9.60 -6.39 15.36
CA GLN A 106 -10.92 -6.07 14.81
C GLN A 106 -11.73 -5.22 15.79
N GLU A 107 -11.74 -5.58 17.08
CA GLU A 107 -12.44 -4.84 18.14
C GLU A 107 -11.87 -3.43 18.33
N ASP A 108 -10.58 -3.23 18.07
CA ASP A 108 -9.90 -1.93 18.11
C ASP A 108 -10.15 -1.06 16.85
N GLY A 109 -10.92 -1.57 15.88
CA GLY A 109 -11.29 -0.84 14.67
C GLY A 109 -10.18 -0.78 13.62
N HIS A 110 -9.18 -1.67 13.69
CA HIS A 110 -8.15 -1.79 12.66
C HIS A 110 -8.66 -2.53 11.43
N LEU A 111 -8.08 -2.23 10.27
CA LEU A 111 -8.36 -2.99 9.06
C LEU A 111 -7.46 -4.22 9.03
N ILE A 112 -8.03 -5.38 8.70
CA ILE A 112 -7.28 -6.64 8.58
C ILE A 112 -7.28 -7.07 7.11
N GLY A 113 -6.08 -7.19 6.55
CA GLY A 113 -5.81 -7.67 5.20
C GLY A 113 -5.09 -9.01 5.19
N ASN A 114 -4.97 -9.59 4.01
CA ASN A 114 -4.34 -10.90 3.78
C ASN A 114 -2.89 -10.72 3.32
N HIS A 115 -1.95 -11.49 3.87
CA HIS A 115 -0.54 -11.52 3.44
C HIS A 115 -0.09 -12.90 2.90
N GLY A 116 -1.04 -13.69 2.42
CA GLY A 116 -0.87 -15.11 2.11
C GLY A 116 -0.75 -15.98 3.36
N TYR A 117 -0.35 -17.24 3.16
CA TYR A 117 -0.29 -18.20 4.26
C TYR A 117 1.13 -18.35 4.82
N SER A 118 2.12 -18.63 3.95
CA SER A 118 3.47 -19.03 4.36
C SER A 118 4.58 -18.02 4.07
N HIS A 119 4.27 -16.85 3.49
CA HIS A 119 5.23 -15.84 3.03
C HIS A 119 6.12 -16.32 1.85
N VAL A 120 5.49 -16.94 0.85
CA VAL A 120 6.16 -17.36 -0.40
C VAL A 120 6.05 -16.28 -1.48
N GLN A 121 6.94 -16.32 -2.48
CA GLN A 121 6.81 -15.47 -3.67
C GLN A 121 5.69 -16.02 -4.55
N MET A 122 4.51 -15.42 -4.46
CA MET A 122 3.30 -15.94 -5.11
C MET A 122 3.44 -16.09 -6.63
N ASN A 123 4.19 -15.20 -7.29
CA ASN A 123 4.43 -15.28 -8.74
C ASN A 123 5.39 -16.41 -9.17
N LYS A 124 5.98 -17.15 -8.22
CA LYS A 124 6.81 -18.34 -8.47
C LYS A 124 6.09 -19.64 -8.14
N GLU A 125 4.87 -19.54 -7.61
CA GLU A 125 4.01 -20.69 -7.32
C GLU A 125 3.11 -21.00 -8.53
N ALA A 126 2.56 -22.21 -8.56
CA ALA A 126 1.41 -22.47 -9.42
C ALA A 126 0.25 -21.57 -8.98
N VAL A 127 -0.47 -20.99 -9.93
CA VAL A 127 -1.62 -20.09 -9.68
C VAL A 127 -2.60 -20.71 -8.67
N SER A 128 -2.92 -22.00 -8.80
CA SER A 128 -3.79 -22.73 -7.86
C SER A 128 -3.28 -22.69 -6.41
N ASN A 129 -1.98 -22.85 -6.21
CA ASN A 129 -1.36 -22.84 -4.87
C ASN A 129 -1.37 -21.45 -4.26
N ALA A 130 -1.15 -20.41 -5.08
CA ALA A 130 -1.25 -19.02 -4.62
C ALA A 130 -2.69 -18.70 -4.20
N CYS A 131 -3.68 -19.09 -5.01
CA CYS A 131 -5.10 -18.93 -4.70
C CYS A 131 -5.51 -19.67 -3.43
N GLU A 132 -5.07 -20.90 -3.24
CA GLU A 132 -5.37 -21.69 -2.04
C GLU A 132 -4.81 -21.02 -0.78
N GLN A 133 -3.58 -20.50 -0.82
CA GLN A 133 -3.00 -19.77 0.31
C GLN A 133 -3.78 -18.50 0.64
N ILE A 134 -4.26 -17.76 -0.37
CA ILE A 134 -5.09 -16.57 -0.18
C ILE A 134 -6.43 -16.97 0.44
N GLU A 135 -7.10 -17.97 -0.13
CA GLU A 135 -8.42 -18.42 0.29
C GLU A 135 -8.43 -18.99 1.71
N GLU A 136 -7.44 -19.82 2.04
CA GLU A 136 -7.30 -20.39 3.38
C GLU A 136 -7.14 -19.30 4.43
N ASN A 137 -6.27 -18.31 4.17
CA ASN A 137 -6.09 -17.20 5.09
C ASN A 137 -7.35 -16.31 5.19
N ASN A 138 -8.07 -16.10 4.07
CA ASN A 138 -9.35 -15.38 4.10
C ASN A 138 -10.36 -16.06 5.01
N ARG A 139 -10.52 -17.38 4.90
CA ARG A 139 -11.44 -18.16 5.74
C ARG A 139 -11.05 -18.11 7.21
N GLN A 140 -9.75 -18.21 7.52
CA GLN A 140 -9.27 -18.15 8.89
C GLN A 140 -9.56 -16.78 9.52
N ILE A 141 -9.26 -15.69 8.81
CA ILE A 141 -9.54 -14.33 9.31
C ILE A 141 -11.06 -14.14 9.48
N GLU A 142 -11.86 -14.49 8.47
CA GLU A 142 -13.32 -14.38 8.50
C GLU A 142 -13.94 -15.17 9.66
N ALA A 143 -13.45 -16.39 9.93
CA ALA A 143 -13.94 -17.20 11.04
C ALA A 143 -13.69 -16.56 12.41
N ILE A 144 -12.65 -15.75 12.55
CA ILE A 144 -12.29 -15.09 13.82
C ILE A 144 -12.99 -13.74 13.96
N THR A 145 -13.04 -12.96 12.89
CA THR A 145 -13.49 -11.55 12.93
C THR A 145 -14.94 -11.38 12.51
N GLY A 146 -15.52 -12.37 11.82
CA GLY A 146 -16.81 -12.26 11.13
C GLY A 146 -16.75 -11.40 9.86
N VAL A 147 -15.55 -10.95 9.45
CA VAL A 147 -15.36 -10.06 8.31
C VAL A 147 -14.32 -10.66 7.36
N ARG A 148 -14.73 -10.91 6.12
CA ARG A 148 -13.84 -11.42 5.09
C ARG A 148 -12.88 -10.32 4.59
N PRO A 149 -11.56 -10.57 4.54
CA PRO A 149 -10.61 -9.60 4.02
C PRO A 149 -10.93 -9.18 2.58
N GLN A 150 -10.82 -7.88 2.30
CA GLN A 150 -11.00 -7.29 0.96
C GLN A 150 -9.66 -6.93 0.30
N TYR A 151 -8.59 -6.82 1.10
CA TYR A 151 -7.29 -6.33 0.67
C TYR A 151 -6.22 -7.41 0.82
N LEU A 152 -5.39 -7.55 -0.21
CA LEU A 152 -4.27 -8.49 -0.27
C LEU A 152 -2.98 -7.69 -0.44
N ARG A 153 -1.99 -7.96 0.40
CA ARG A 153 -0.61 -7.54 0.15
C ARG A 153 0.21 -8.79 -0.16
N PRO A 154 0.70 -8.98 -1.39
CA PRO A 154 1.53 -10.12 -1.72
C PRO A 154 2.90 -10.01 -1.02
N PRO A 155 3.42 -11.10 -0.43
CA PRO A 155 4.79 -11.12 0.10
C PRO A 155 5.80 -10.60 -0.92
N TYR A 156 6.76 -9.79 -0.47
CA TYR A 156 7.79 -9.15 -1.32
C TYR A 156 7.26 -8.19 -2.40
N GLY A 157 5.96 -7.85 -2.40
CA GLY A 157 5.33 -7.14 -3.52
C GLY A 157 5.29 -7.96 -4.81
N SER A 158 5.48 -9.28 -4.70
CA SER A 158 5.60 -10.20 -5.82
C SER A 158 4.21 -10.59 -6.34
N TRP A 159 3.78 -9.94 -7.43
CA TRP A 159 2.47 -10.13 -8.05
C TRP A 159 2.56 -10.12 -9.58
N ASN A 160 1.60 -10.74 -10.27
CA ASN A 160 1.48 -10.72 -11.74
C ASN A 160 0.00 -10.72 -12.19
N GLU A 161 -0.26 -10.32 -13.44
CA GLU A 161 -1.62 -10.28 -14.03
C GLU A 161 -2.33 -11.64 -14.00
N GLU A 162 -1.59 -12.75 -14.09
CA GLU A 162 -2.17 -14.09 -14.06
C GLU A 162 -2.87 -14.39 -12.73
N LEU A 163 -2.37 -13.80 -11.63
CA LEU A 163 -2.99 -13.91 -10.31
C LEU A 163 -4.17 -12.95 -10.12
N GLU A 164 -4.27 -11.86 -10.89
CA GLU A 164 -5.37 -10.88 -10.79
C GLU A 164 -6.73 -11.47 -11.18
N CYS A 165 -6.78 -12.36 -12.17
CA CYS A 165 -8.04 -12.94 -12.66
C CYS A 165 -8.71 -13.92 -11.68
N THR A 166 -8.07 -14.28 -10.57
CA THR A 166 -8.53 -15.35 -9.67
C THR A 166 -8.87 -14.89 -8.26
N THR A 167 -8.48 -13.67 -7.88
CA THR A 167 -8.81 -13.09 -6.58
C THR A 167 -9.66 -11.84 -6.76
N ASN A 168 -10.83 -11.79 -6.11
CA ASN A 168 -11.68 -10.59 -6.08
C ASN A 168 -11.20 -9.56 -5.04
N MET A 169 -9.92 -9.59 -4.67
CA MET A 169 -9.34 -8.73 -3.63
C MET A 169 -8.55 -7.59 -4.26
N THR A 170 -8.54 -6.43 -3.61
CA THR A 170 -7.69 -5.30 -4.02
C THR A 170 -6.24 -5.53 -3.56
N VAL A 171 -5.31 -5.54 -4.51
CA VAL A 171 -3.88 -5.64 -4.22
C VAL A 171 -3.35 -4.31 -3.70
N VAL A 172 -2.66 -4.33 -2.55
CA VAL A 172 -2.13 -3.13 -1.89
C VAL A 172 -0.63 -3.28 -1.66
N LEU A 173 0.15 -2.39 -2.28
CA LEU A 173 1.60 -2.26 -2.07
C LEU A 173 1.92 -1.09 -1.13
N TRP A 174 3.08 -0.45 -1.28
CA TRP A 174 3.50 0.69 -0.46
C TRP A 174 4.39 1.65 -1.27
N ASP A 175 4.37 2.95 -0.93
CA ASP A 175 5.29 3.95 -1.51
C ASP A 175 6.49 4.23 -0.63
N VAL A 176 6.35 4.02 0.68
CA VAL A 176 7.40 4.28 1.68
C VAL A 176 7.66 3.00 2.46
N ASP A 177 8.89 2.49 2.32
CA ASP A 177 9.41 1.41 3.15
C ASP A 177 10.21 1.99 4.31
N THR A 178 9.92 1.55 5.53
CA THR A 178 10.64 1.98 6.73
C THR A 178 12.01 1.30 6.85
N LEU A 179 12.34 0.32 6.01
CA LEU A 179 13.58 -0.46 6.03
C LEU A 179 13.89 -1.10 7.39
N HIS A 180 12.88 -1.30 8.24
CA HIS A 180 13.05 -1.90 9.56
C HIS A 180 13.68 -3.30 9.46
N ARG A 181 13.33 -4.05 8.41
CA ARG A 181 13.86 -5.39 8.13
C ARG A 181 15.34 -5.38 7.74
N ASP A 182 15.86 -4.29 7.20
CA ASP A 182 17.23 -4.19 6.67
C ASP A 182 18.29 -3.91 7.76
N GLY A 183 17.89 -3.91 9.03
CA GLY A 183 18.80 -3.75 10.17
C GLY A 183 19.40 -2.33 10.31
N LYS A 184 18.94 -1.36 9.51
CA LYS A 184 19.42 0.03 9.55
C LYS A 184 18.86 0.85 10.72
N PHE A 185 17.84 0.32 11.40
CA PHE A 185 17.25 0.89 12.61
C PHE A 185 17.48 -0.03 13.81
N ARG A 186 18.75 -0.32 14.11
CA ARG A 186 19.14 -0.75 15.46
C ARG A 186 19.49 0.52 16.21
N ASN A 187 18.65 0.89 17.18
CA ASN A 187 19.04 1.91 18.15
C ASN A 187 20.31 1.42 18.84
N GLU A 188 21.31 2.29 18.92
CA GLU A 188 22.45 2.19 19.84
C GLU A 188 22.00 1.90 21.27
#